data_AF-U3TAK5-F1
#
_entry.id   AF-U3TAK5-F1
#
_cell.length_a   1.000
_cell.length_b   1.000
_cell.length_c   1.000
_cell.angle_alpha   90.00
_cell.angle_beta   90.00
_cell.angle_gamma   90.00
#
_symmetry.space_group_name_H-M   'P 1'
#
loop_
_entity.id
_entity.type
_entity.pdbx_description
1 polymer ?
#
loop_
_entity_poly.entity_id
_entity_poly.type
_entity_poly.pdbx_seq_one_letter_code
_entity_poly.pdbx_strand_id
1 'polypeptide(L)' 'CQSDASCEGNQKCCQTGCGTSCQIPDGKPGSCPNVDLPIPPLGFCKTMCQTDSDCEDTMKCCKNGCGHMTCSKPMH' A
#
# COMPACT_ATOMS: atom_id res chain seq x y z
N CYS A 1 18.59 -8.43 10.09
CA CYS A 1 18.87 -7.19 9.32
C CYS A 1 19.10 -6.03 10.31
N GLN A 2 19.84 -4.98 9.95
CA GLN A 2 20.03 -3.82 10.84
C GLN A 2 19.28 -2.57 10.38
N SER A 3 18.95 -2.48 9.09
CA SER A 3 18.20 -1.41 8.46
C SER A 3 17.53 -1.91 7.19
N ASP A 4 16.57 -1.16 6.63
CA ASP A 4 15.93 -1.48 5.33
C ASP A 4 16.97 -1.71 4.22
N ALA A 5 18.07 -0.94 4.21
CA ALA A 5 19.16 -1.09 3.25
C ALA A 5 19.96 -2.40 3.39
N SER A 6 19.79 -3.13 4.49
CA SER A 6 20.37 -4.46 4.69
C SER A 6 19.58 -5.56 3.97
N CYS A 7 18.42 -5.24 3.40
CA CYS A 7 17.49 -6.18 2.79
C CYS A 7 17.50 -6.02 1.27
N GLU A 8 17.34 -7.13 0.55
CA GLU A 8 17.40 -7.11 -0.92
C GLU A 8 16.05 -6.72 -1.54
N GLY A 9 16.11 -5.95 -2.62
CA GLY A 9 14.93 -5.51 -3.35
C GLY A 9 14.03 -4.58 -2.53
N ASN A 10 12.75 -4.95 -2.40
CA ASN A 10 11.72 -4.12 -1.74
C ASN A 10 11.50 -4.49 -0.27
N GLN A 11 12.35 -5.34 0.30
CA GLN A 11 12.20 -5.80 1.67
C GLN A 11 12.60 -4.71 2.66
N LYS A 12 11.91 -4.67 3.79
CA LYS A 12 12.22 -3.80 4.93
C LYS A 12 12.66 -4.62 6.11
N CYS A 13 13.49 -4.01 6.94
CA CYS A 13 13.94 -4.65 8.16
C CYS A 13 12.91 -4.46 9.27
N CYS A 14 12.13 -5.51 9.54
CA CYS A 14 11.07 -5.47 10.53
C CYS A 14 11.48 -6.24 11.79
N GLN A 15 11.11 -5.71 12.96
CA GLN A 15 11.29 -6.41 14.22
C GLN A 15 10.22 -7.50 14.35
N THR A 16 10.67 -8.75 14.45
CA THR A 16 9.82 -9.92 14.70
C THR A 16 9.95 -10.35 16.17
N GLY A 17 9.09 -11.24 16.63
CA GLY A 17 9.16 -11.76 18.00
C GLY A 17 10.47 -12.49 18.35
N CYS A 18 11.28 -12.84 17.34
CA CYS A 18 12.58 -13.53 17.49
C CYS A 18 13.76 -12.71 16.91
N GLY A 19 13.65 -11.38 16.85
CA GLY A 19 14.73 -10.50 16.41
C GLY A 19 14.32 -9.57 15.27
N THR A 20 15.18 -9.41 14.26
CA THR A 20 14.88 -8.58 13.09
C THR A 20 15.03 -9.38 11.81
N SER A 21 13.99 -9.36 10.97
CA SER A 21 13.97 -10.09 9.70
C SER A 21 13.61 -9.16 8.55
N CYS A 22 14.19 -9.43 7.37
CA CYS A 22 13.79 -8.77 6.14
C CYS A 22 12.43 -9.32 5.72
N GLN A 23 11.39 -8.52 5.85
CA GLN A 23 10.08 -8.85 5.30
C GLN A 23 9.76 -7.93 4.15
N ILE A 24 9.11 -8.50 3.14
CA ILE A 24 8.36 -7.68 2.20
C ILE A 24 7.34 -6.95 3.08
N PRO A 25 7.38 -5.61 3.19
CA PRO A 25 6.30 -4.90 3.86
C PRO A 25 5.00 -5.34 3.19
N ASP A 26 3.91 -5.47 3.95
CA ASP A 26 2.60 -6.01 3.51
C ASP A 26 1.90 -5.21 2.37
N GLY A 27 2.66 -4.42 1.61
CA GLY A 27 2.20 -3.70 0.44
C GLY A 27 3.26 -3.58 -0.65
N LYS A 28 2.77 -3.49 -1.90
CA LYS A 28 3.59 -3.24 -3.08
C LYS A 28 4.39 -1.94 -2.95
N PRO A 29 5.56 -1.82 -3.60
CA PRO A 29 6.41 -0.64 -3.51
C PRO A 29 5.68 0.64 -3.94
N GLY A 30 6.02 1.74 -3.25
CA GLY A 30 5.46 3.08 -3.44
C GLY A 30 4.35 3.43 -2.44
N SER A 31 3.90 4.69 -2.48
CA SER A 31 2.96 5.27 -1.52
C SER A 31 1.60 5.52 -2.17
N CYS A 32 0.52 5.43 -1.37
CA CYS A 32 -0.80 5.83 -1.85
C CYS A 32 -0.82 7.34 -2.15
N PRO A 33 -1.42 7.77 -3.27
CA PRO A 33 -1.62 9.18 -3.53
C PRO A 33 -2.49 9.79 -2.43
N ASN A 34 -2.12 10.99 -1.98
CA ASN A 34 -2.89 11.72 -0.98
C ASN A 34 -4.13 12.32 -1.66
N VAL A 35 -5.27 11.66 -1.52
CA VAL A 35 -6.53 12.08 -2.13
C VAL A 35 -7.38 12.84 -1.12
N ASP A 36 -6.91 14.03 -0.77
CA ASP A 36 -7.66 15.02 0.01
C ASP A 36 -8.61 15.84 -0.90
N LEU A 37 -9.27 15.15 -1.83
CA LEU A 37 -10.20 15.79 -2.76
C LEU A 37 -11.63 15.56 -2.25
N PRO A 38 -12.39 16.61 -1.92
CA PRO A 38 -13.79 16.51 -1.58
C PRO A 38 -14.58 16.24 -2.86
N ILE A 39 -14.56 14.99 -3.32
CA ILE A 39 -15.37 14.58 -4.46
C ILE A 39 -16.79 14.39 -3.93
N PRO A 40 -17.79 15.15 -4.40
CA PRO A 40 -19.18 14.92 -4.01
C PRO A 40 -19.55 13.47 -4.33
N PRO A 41 -20.38 12.80 -3.51
CA PRO A 41 -20.68 11.37 -3.65
C PRO A 41 -21.56 11.14 -4.89
N LEU A 42 -20.97 11.22 -6.07
CA LEU A 42 -21.58 10.82 -7.33
C LEU A 42 -21.42 9.31 -7.46
N GLY A 43 -22.45 8.58 -7.03
CA GLY A 43 -22.74 7.21 -7.45
C GLY A 43 -21.73 6.13 -7.02
N PHE A 44 -22.20 5.20 -6.19
CA PHE A 44 -21.54 3.92 -5.87
C PHE A 44 -20.06 4.00 -5.47
N CYS A 45 -19.80 4.63 -4.32
CA CYS A 45 -18.53 4.41 -3.65
C CYS A 45 -18.50 3.00 -3.07
N LYS A 46 -17.82 2.09 -3.77
CA LYS A 46 -17.65 0.70 -3.37
C LYS A 46 -16.18 0.40 -3.16
N THR A 47 -15.91 -0.37 -2.12
CA THR A 47 -14.59 -0.95 -1.87
C THR A 47 -14.31 -2.03 -2.93
N MET A 48 -13.26 -1.85 -3.72
CA MET A 48 -12.86 -2.78 -4.79
C MET A 48 -11.66 -3.67 -4.42
N CYS A 49 -10.91 -3.29 -3.39
CA CYS A 49 -9.77 -4.01 -2.87
C CYS A 49 -9.74 -3.85 -1.34
N GLN A 50 -9.10 -4.78 -0.62
CA GLN A 50 -8.80 -4.67 0.81
C GLN A 50 -7.29 -4.57 1.06
N THR A 51 -6.49 -5.20 0.21
CA THR A 51 -5.03 -5.26 0.29
C THR A 51 -4.39 -4.98 -1.06
N ASP A 52 -3.12 -4.59 -1.07
CA ASP A 52 -2.36 -4.37 -2.31
C ASP A 52 -2.32 -5.62 -3.20
N SER A 53 -2.43 -6.81 -2.61
CA SER A 53 -2.48 -8.10 -3.29
C SER A 53 -3.75 -8.31 -4.12
N ASP A 54 -4.85 -7.62 -3.78
CA ASP A 54 -6.10 -7.68 -4.55
C ASP A 54 -5.99 -6.90 -5.87
N CYS A 55 -4.96 -6.05 -5.98
CA CYS A 55 -4.70 -5.27 -7.17
C CYS A 55 -3.70 -5.99 -8.07
N GLU A 56 -3.76 -5.75 -9.38
CA GLU A 56 -2.78 -6.32 -10.31
C GLU A 56 -1.48 -5.50 -10.33
N ASP A 57 -0.42 -6.09 -10.90
CA ASP A 57 0.88 -5.45 -11.11
C ASP A 57 1.46 -4.75 -9.86
N THR A 58 1.87 -3.49 -10.02
CA THR A 58 2.39 -2.61 -8.96
C THR A 58 1.31 -1.74 -8.33
N MET A 59 0.02 -1.92 -8.67
CA MET A 59 -1.05 -1.10 -8.13
C MET A 59 -1.30 -1.38 -6.65
N LYS A 60 -1.51 -0.33 -5.86
CA LYS A 60 -1.78 -0.40 -4.43
C LYS A 60 -3.25 -0.17 -4.12
N CYS A 61 -3.73 -0.83 -3.08
CA CYS A 61 -5.07 -0.65 -2.58
C CYS A 61 -5.12 0.56 -1.64
N CYS A 62 -5.64 1.67 -2.17
CA CYS A 62 -5.59 2.97 -1.51
C CYS A 62 -6.99 3.54 -1.29
N LYS A 63 -7.15 4.28 -0.19
CA LYS A 63 -8.35 5.06 0.07
C LYS A 63 -8.51 6.13 -1.01
N ASN A 64 -9.71 6.27 -1.56
CA ASN A 64 -10.07 7.30 -2.54
C ASN A 64 -10.73 8.50 -1.85
N GLY A 65 -10.95 9.59 -2.59
CA GLY A 65 -11.64 10.79 -2.10
C GLY A 65 -13.07 10.55 -1.59
N CYS A 66 -13.68 9.40 -1.91
CA CYS A 66 -14.96 8.99 -1.33
C CYS A 66 -14.84 8.12 -0.06
N GLY A 67 -13.63 7.87 0.43
CA GLY A 67 -13.40 7.11 1.65
C GLY A 67 -13.35 5.58 1.51
N HIS A 68 -13.56 5.03 0.32
CA HIS A 68 -13.46 3.60 0.00
C HIS A 68 -12.09 3.24 -0.61
N MET A 69 -11.71 1.96 -0.56
CA MET A 69 -10.44 1.48 -1.13
C MET A 69 -10.60 1.07 -2.61
N THR A 70 -9.67 1.53 -3.44
CA THR A 70 -9.53 1.14 -4.86
C THR A 70 -8.08 0.89 -5.22
N CYS A 71 -7.85 0.12 -6.27
CA CYS A 71 -6.53 -0.05 -6.85
C CYS A 71 -6.09 1.23 -7.55
N SER A 72 -5.01 1.83 -7.07
CA SER A 72 -4.44 3.07 -7.60
C SER A 72 -2.96 2.91 -7.87
N LYS A 73 -2.45 3.69 -8.82
CA LYS A 73 -1.02 3.69 -9.12
C LYS A 73 -0.25 4.26 -7.93
N PRO A 74 0.78 3.56 -7.42
CA PRO A 74 1.64 4.09 -6.37
C PRO A 74 2.39 5.34 -6.85
N MET A 75 2.60 6.27 -5.93
CA MET A 75 3.53 7.41 -6.09
C MET A 75 4.92 7.00 -5.58
N HIS A 76 5.99 7.51 -6.20
CA HIS A 76 7.39 7.26 -5.83
C HIS A 76 7.95 8.40 -4.98
#